data_AF-A0A1F2S721-F1
#
_entry.id   AF-A0A1F2S721-F1
#
_cell.length_a   1.000
_cell.length_b   1.000
_cell.length_c   1.000
_cell.angle_alpha   90.00
_cell.angle_beta   90.00
_cell.angle_gamma   90.00
#
_symmetry.space_group_name_H-M   'P 1'
#
loop_
_entity.id
_entity.type
_entity.pdbx_description
1 polymer ?
#
loop_
_entity_poly.entity_id
_entity_poly.type
_entity_poly.pdbx_seq_one_letter_code
_entity_poly.pdbx_strand_id
1 'polypeptide(L)'
;MLPPELSEELYYLELAASRRIRSQRFGQSRSRFRGTGYEFESHYKYEVGEDLRRVDWNVSARMQELYLKRHFEEKEVVVFLVVDVSRSMKFSTAKWSKRIRTVQVAATLGFSAASDNCHLGFLAFSDKVEAYEPPRKGQGHVWRVIDRLYNLQETERGTNWDLAIRFLRSRLKRMAIIFLLSDFIAGPEAKRLGELPEFKALARKHDVVPIVFEDQLETNLPTGHGLLRLRSAESRQELVLSLSYGQRRRFEAVIARRKAELRDLFFSLGMECMFLQVGEPFMDPLMELFERRKKV
;
A
#
# COMPACT_ATOMS: atom_id res chain seq x y z
N MET A 1 -22.07 7.44 3.44
CA MET A 1 -22.98 6.52 2.72
C MET A 1 -22.54 6.50 1.28
N LEU A 2 -21.92 5.40 0.87
CA LEU A 2 -21.51 5.14 -0.51
C LEU A 2 -22.76 5.06 -1.42
N PRO A 3 -22.69 5.49 -2.69
CA PRO A 3 -23.75 5.20 -3.65
C PRO A 3 -24.01 3.70 -3.75
N PRO A 4 -25.27 3.27 -3.94
CA PRO A 4 -25.63 1.84 -3.98
C PRO A 4 -24.78 1.05 -5.00
N GLU A 5 -24.62 1.59 -6.19
CA GLU A 5 -23.85 0.98 -7.29
C GLU A 5 -22.40 0.66 -6.89
N LEU A 6 -21.74 1.62 -6.23
CA LEU A 6 -20.36 1.44 -5.78
C LEU A 6 -20.29 0.50 -4.57
N SER A 7 -21.29 0.52 -3.71
CA SER A 7 -21.35 -0.38 -2.56
C SER A 7 -21.48 -1.84 -2.98
N GLU A 8 -22.30 -2.12 -3.99
CA GLU A 8 -22.44 -3.46 -4.58
C GLU A 8 -21.14 -3.90 -5.25
N GLU A 9 -20.50 -3.01 -6.02
CA GLU A 9 -19.22 -3.31 -6.66
C GLU A 9 -18.11 -3.59 -5.63
N LEU A 10 -18.05 -2.79 -4.55
CA LEU A 10 -17.09 -3.01 -3.46
C LEU A 10 -17.37 -4.29 -2.68
N TYR A 11 -18.63 -4.67 -2.46
CA TYR A 11 -18.99 -5.94 -1.83
C TYR A 11 -18.61 -7.13 -2.73
N TYR A 12 -18.85 -7.00 -4.04
CA TYR A 12 -18.38 -7.99 -5.00
C TYR A 12 -16.85 -8.11 -4.99
N LEU A 13 -16.13 -6.99 -4.96
CA LEU A 13 -14.67 -6.95 -4.84
C LEU A 13 -14.19 -7.55 -3.51
N GLU A 14 -14.87 -7.29 -2.40
CA GLU A 14 -14.61 -7.91 -1.10
C GLU A 14 -14.66 -9.44 -1.22
N LEU A 15 -15.73 -9.99 -1.78
CA LEU A 15 -15.92 -11.43 -1.96
C LEU A 15 -14.83 -12.01 -2.89
N ALA A 16 -14.56 -11.34 -4.00
CA ALA A 16 -13.57 -11.78 -4.99
C ALA A 16 -12.15 -11.76 -4.42
N ALA A 17 -11.76 -10.67 -3.76
CA ALA A 17 -10.46 -10.50 -3.10
C ALA A 17 -10.27 -11.53 -2.00
N SER A 18 -11.26 -11.70 -1.13
CA SER A 18 -11.23 -12.67 -0.04
C SER A 18 -11.07 -14.10 -0.57
N ARG A 19 -11.77 -14.47 -1.65
CA ARG A 19 -11.65 -15.79 -2.25
C ARG A 19 -10.29 -16.00 -2.94
N ARG A 20 -9.90 -15.08 -3.83
CA ARG A 20 -8.67 -15.22 -4.66
C ARG A 20 -7.41 -15.12 -3.81
N ILE A 21 -7.34 -14.14 -2.90
CA ILE A 21 -6.16 -13.93 -2.06
C ILE A 21 -6.04 -15.04 -1.01
N ARG A 22 -7.15 -15.51 -0.43
CA ARG A 22 -7.11 -16.72 0.41
C ARG A 22 -6.64 -17.96 -0.34
N SER A 23 -7.04 -18.14 -1.60
CA SER A 23 -6.56 -19.28 -2.41
C SER A 23 -5.09 -19.17 -2.82
N GLN A 24 -4.58 -17.95 -2.99
CA GLN A 24 -3.18 -17.73 -3.36
C GLN A 24 -2.23 -17.60 -2.18
N ARG A 25 -2.76 -17.42 -0.96
CA ARG A 25 -1.95 -17.51 0.26
C ARG A 25 -1.17 -18.83 0.26
N PHE A 26 0.14 -18.65 0.16
CA PHE A 26 1.16 -19.31 0.96
C PHE A 26 0.64 -20.44 1.83
N GLY A 27 1.13 -21.65 1.55
CA GLY A 27 0.91 -22.80 2.39
C GLY A 27 1.10 -22.38 3.83
N GLN A 28 0.01 -22.49 4.59
CA GLN A 28 0.05 -22.30 6.02
C GLN A 28 0.81 -21.02 6.45
N SER A 29 0.08 -19.91 6.60
CA SER A 29 0.30 -19.10 7.81
C SER A 29 -0.25 -19.83 9.06
N ARG A 30 -0.32 -21.17 9.05
CA ARG A 30 0.33 -21.91 10.12
C ARG A 30 1.82 -21.92 9.79
N SER A 31 2.48 -20.83 10.13
CA SER A 31 3.72 -20.97 10.85
C SER A 31 3.77 -22.36 11.50
N ARG A 32 4.71 -23.25 11.12
CA ARG A 32 5.01 -24.49 11.89
C ARG A 32 5.65 -24.10 13.24
N PHE A 33 5.07 -23.09 13.86
CA PHE A 33 5.50 -22.23 14.94
C PHE A 33 4.22 -21.56 15.44
N ARG A 34 3.56 -22.23 16.38
CA ARG A 34 2.22 -21.89 16.87
C ARG A 34 2.32 -20.71 17.85
N GLY A 35 1.57 -19.66 17.59
CA GLY A 35 1.03 -18.68 18.57
C GLY A 35 -0.49 -18.59 18.35
N THR A 36 -1.34 -18.10 19.26
CA THR A 36 -1.17 -17.16 20.38
C THR A 36 -2.05 -17.49 21.58
N GLY A 37 -1.37 -17.56 22.71
CA GLY A 37 -1.76 -16.96 23.98
C GLY A 37 -0.46 -16.72 24.74
N TYR A 38 -0.48 -16.49 26.05
CA TYR A 38 0.61 -17.03 26.88
C TYR A 38 0.53 -18.56 26.91
N GLU A 39 0.37 -19.18 25.74
CA GLU A 39 0.26 -20.60 25.58
C GLU A 39 1.67 -21.15 25.51
N PHE A 40 1.95 -21.94 26.53
CA PHE A 40 3.14 -22.73 26.68
C PHE A 40 3.47 -23.50 25.38
N GLU A 41 4.63 -23.23 24.77
CA GLU A 41 5.07 -23.91 23.54
C GLU A 41 5.70 -25.26 23.87
N SER A 42 6.74 -25.24 24.70
CA SER A 42 7.45 -26.43 25.18
C SER A 42 8.35 -26.07 26.36
N HIS A 43 8.77 -27.09 27.10
CA HIS A 43 9.87 -27.00 28.05
C HIS A 43 11.15 -27.42 27.32
N TYR A 44 12.23 -26.68 27.53
CA TYR A 44 13.57 -27.10 27.08
C TYR A 44 14.55 -27.01 28.26
N LYS A 45 15.56 -27.87 28.22
CA LYS A 45 16.56 -27.94 29.28
C LYS A 45 17.36 -26.64 29.30
N TYR A 46 17.55 -26.10 30.50
CA TYR A 46 18.33 -24.89 30.72
C TYR A 46 19.78 -25.08 30.25
N GLU A 47 20.29 -24.13 29.48
CA GLU A 47 21.70 -24.02 29.16
C GLU A 47 22.36 -22.87 29.93
N VAL A 48 23.66 -23.02 30.20
CA VAL A 48 24.41 -22.04 30.99
C VAL A 48 24.45 -20.70 30.27
N GLY A 49 23.94 -19.65 30.93
CA GLY A 49 23.90 -18.28 30.39
C GLY A 49 22.48 -17.79 30.07
N GLU A 50 21.47 -18.64 30.21
CA GLU A 50 20.07 -18.26 30.00
C GLU A 50 19.43 -17.61 31.23
N ASP A 51 18.33 -16.87 31.02
CA ASP A 51 17.65 -16.12 32.08
C ASP A 51 16.82 -17.06 32.99
N LEU A 52 17.29 -17.24 34.23
CA LEU A 52 16.65 -18.06 35.26
C LEU A 52 15.23 -17.61 35.64
N ARG A 53 14.81 -16.39 35.28
CA ARG A 53 13.42 -15.92 35.50
C ARG A 53 12.40 -16.67 34.63
N ARG A 54 12.86 -17.33 33.57
CA ARG A 54 12.02 -18.10 32.65
C ARG A 54 11.87 -19.57 33.08
N VAL A 55 12.43 -19.98 34.21
CA VAL A 55 12.38 -21.37 34.71
C VAL A 55 10.96 -21.75 35.10
N ASP A 56 10.51 -22.92 34.63
CA ASP A 56 9.28 -23.54 35.10
C ASP A 56 9.60 -24.46 36.28
N TRP A 57 9.41 -23.94 37.50
CA TRP A 57 9.74 -24.67 38.73
C TRP A 57 8.94 -25.95 38.93
N ASN A 58 7.71 -26.05 38.40
CA ASN A 58 6.88 -27.24 38.54
C ASN A 58 7.41 -28.40 37.70
N VAL A 59 7.81 -28.14 36.46
CA VAL A 59 8.40 -29.18 35.61
C VAL A 59 9.82 -29.50 36.04
N SER A 60 10.59 -28.49 36.44
CA SER A 60 11.96 -28.69 36.93
C SER A 60 12.00 -29.56 38.19
N ALA A 61 11.04 -29.39 39.11
CA ALA A 61 10.93 -30.22 40.30
C ALA A 61 10.59 -31.69 39.99
N ARG A 62 9.75 -31.94 38.97
CA ARG A 62 9.37 -33.30 38.56
C ARG A 62 10.48 -34.02 37.79
N MET A 63 11.22 -33.30 36.95
CA MET A 63 12.28 -33.87 36.11
C MET A 63 13.65 -33.89 36.81
N GLN A 64 13.78 -33.27 38.00
CA GLN A 64 15.04 -33.09 38.74
C GLN A 64 16.15 -32.40 37.92
N GLU A 65 15.76 -31.64 36.89
CA GLU A 65 16.63 -30.88 35.99
C GLU A 65 15.97 -29.53 35.68
N LEU A 66 16.75 -28.49 35.40
CA LEU A 66 16.21 -27.15 35.12
C LEU A 66 15.60 -27.09 33.72
N TYR A 67 14.32 -26.71 33.64
CA TYR A 67 13.60 -26.48 32.40
C TYR A 67 13.10 -25.03 32.31
N LEU A 68 13.32 -24.41 31.15
CA LEU A 68 12.84 -23.08 30.82
C LEU A 68 11.52 -23.16 30.06
N LYS A 69 10.65 -22.18 30.30
CA LYS A 69 9.38 -22.01 29.63
C LYS A 69 9.58 -21.21 28.35
N ARG A 70 9.32 -21.82 27.20
CA ARG A 70 9.32 -21.10 25.91
C ARG A 70 7.93 -20.51 25.66
N HIS A 71 7.89 -19.19 25.49
CA HIS A 71 6.69 -18.45 25.15
C HIS A 71 6.80 -17.95 23.71
N PHE A 72 5.72 -18.07 22.94
CA PHE A 72 5.62 -17.60 21.56
C PHE A 72 4.82 -16.29 21.50
N GLU A 73 5.31 -15.30 20.76
CA GLU A 73 4.58 -14.06 20.46
C GLU A 73 4.03 -14.17 19.03
N GLU A 74 2.70 -14.22 18.80
CA GLU A 74 2.24 -13.88 17.44
C GLU A 74 2.60 -12.42 17.23
N LYS A 75 3.35 -12.17 16.16
CA LYS A 75 3.48 -10.84 15.64
C LYS A 75 2.21 -10.52 14.86
N GLU A 76 1.41 -9.62 15.41
CA GLU A 76 0.29 -9.05 14.69
C GLU A 76 0.80 -8.29 13.45
N VAL A 77 0.49 -8.80 12.26
CA VAL A 77 0.86 -8.14 11.01
C VAL A 77 0.00 -6.88 10.84
N VAL A 78 0.67 -5.77 10.54
CA VAL A 78 0.03 -4.48 10.25
C VAL A 78 0.15 -4.20 8.76
N VAL A 79 -0.99 -3.98 8.12
CA VAL A 79 -1.10 -3.45 6.76
C VAL A 79 -1.53 -1.99 6.86
N PHE A 80 -0.83 -1.11 6.16
CA PHE A 80 -1.08 0.33 6.20
C PHE A 80 -1.30 0.88 4.79
N LEU A 81 -2.44 1.53 4.57
CA LEU A 81 -2.75 2.18 3.30
C LEU A 81 -2.41 3.67 3.41
N VAL A 82 -1.52 4.15 2.55
CA VAL A 82 -1.18 5.58 2.44
C VAL A 82 -1.65 6.06 1.07
N VAL A 83 -2.68 6.90 1.05
CA VAL A 83 -3.41 7.24 -0.15
C VAL A 83 -3.26 8.72 -0.46
N ASP A 84 -2.77 9.00 -1.66
CA ASP A 84 -2.75 10.34 -2.21
C ASP A 84 -4.15 10.69 -2.72
N VAL A 85 -4.69 11.81 -2.23
CA VAL A 85 -6.01 12.35 -2.60
C VAL A 85 -5.91 13.73 -3.26
N SER A 86 -4.73 14.05 -3.81
CA SER A 86 -4.47 15.27 -4.58
C SER A 86 -5.30 15.37 -5.88
N ARG A 87 -5.24 16.53 -6.52
CA ARG A 87 -6.04 16.85 -7.71
C ARG A 87 -5.67 15.99 -8.92
N SER A 88 -4.42 15.54 -9.04
CA SER A 88 -3.97 14.62 -10.11
C SER A 88 -4.73 13.28 -10.10
N MET A 89 -5.13 12.81 -8.92
CA MET A 89 -5.87 11.57 -8.73
C MET A 89 -7.33 11.62 -9.22
N LYS A 90 -7.82 12.78 -9.68
CA LYS A 90 -9.14 12.90 -10.32
C LYS A 90 -9.10 12.57 -11.81
N PHE A 91 -7.92 12.62 -12.44
CA PHE A 91 -7.82 12.45 -13.88
C PHE A 91 -8.39 11.09 -14.31
N SER A 92 -9.15 11.12 -15.39
CA SER A 92 -9.89 9.97 -15.92
C SER A 92 -10.11 10.15 -17.41
N THR A 93 -9.72 9.16 -18.18
CA THR A 93 -10.14 9.00 -19.58
C THR A 93 -10.85 7.67 -19.81
N ALA A 94 -10.68 6.74 -18.87
CA ALA A 94 -11.42 5.50 -18.77
C ALA A 94 -12.79 5.68 -18.07
N LYS A 95 -13.56 4.58 -18.01
CA LYS A 95 -14.84 4.49 -17.29
C LYS A 95 -14.74 4.92 -15.82
N TRP A 96 -13.60 4.63 -15.20
CA TRP A 96 -13.32 4.96 -13.81
C TRP A 96 -12.18 5.97 -13.71
N SER A 97 -12.21 6.85 -12.72
CA SER A 97 -11.10 7.75 -12.42
C SER A 97 -10.02 7.06 -11.59
N LYS A 98 -8.80 7.62 -11.58
CA LYS A 98 -7.71 7.18 -10.71
C LYS A 98 -8.15 7.05 -9.25
N ARG A 99 -8.96 8.00 -8.75
CA ARG A 99 -9.54 7.98 -7.41
C ARG A 99 -10.43 6.75 -7.18
N ILE A 100 -11.36 6.46 -8.08
CA ILE A 100 -12.24 5.29 -7.93
C ILE A 100 -11.40 4.01 -8.00
N ARG A 101 -10.45 3.91 -8.92
CA ARG A 101 -9.54 2.77 -9.00
C ARG A 101 -8.69 2.62 -7.72
N THR A 102 -8.27 3.73 -7.12
CA THR A 102 -7.55 3.74 -5.84
C THR A 102 -8.42 3.21 -4.70
N VAL A 103 -9.70 3.60 -4.65
CA VAL A 103 -10.68 3.07 -3.69
C VAL A 103 -10.87 1.55 -3.89
N GLN A 104 -10.99 1.09 -5.13
CA GLN A 104 -11.13 -0.32 -5.46
C GLN A 104 -9.90 -1.13 -5.01
N VAL A 105 -8.68 -0.65 -5.33
CA VAL A 105 -7.42 -1.29 -4.89
C VAL A 105 -7.30 -1.27 -3.36
N ALA A 106 -7.60 -0.14 -2.71
CA ALA A 106 -7.61 -0.02 -1.25
C ALA A 106 -8.58 -1.01 -0.60
N ALA A 107 -9.76 -1.19 -1.17
CA ALA A 107 -10.76 -2.16 -0.70
C ALA A 107 -10.25 -3.59 -0.85
N THR A 108 -9.74 -3.96 -2.03
CA THR A 108 -9.13 -5.27 -2.26
C THR A 108 -8.03 -5.59 -1.25
N LEU A 109 -7.11 -4.65 -1.01
CA LEU A 109 -6.02 -4.80 -0.03
C LEU A 109 -6.54 -4.86 1.41
N GLY A 110 -7.50 -4.00 1.76
CA GLY A 110 -8.09 -3.94 3.10
C GLY A 110 -8.88 -5.18 3.47
N PHE A 111 -9.73 -5.69 2.57
CA PHE A 111 -10.49 -6.92 2.80
C PHE A 111 -9.61 -8.16 2.79
N SER A 112 -8.53 -8.15 2.00
CA SER A 112 -7.49 -9.16 2.08
C SER A 112 -6.85 -9.17 3.47
N ALA A 113 -6.42 -8.00 3.97
CA ALA A 113 -5.82 -7.87 5.29
C ALA A 113 -6.78 -8.33 6.40
N ALA A 114 -8.06 -7.94 6.35
CA ALA A 114 -9.07 -8.41 7.29
C ALA A 114 -9.27 -9.93 7.21
N SER A 115 -9.29 -10.52 6.01
CA SER A 115 -9.36 -11.98 5.82
C SER A 115 -8.11 -12.70 6.32
N ASP A 116 -6.97 -11.99 6.47
CA ASP A 116 -5.72 -12.47 7.06
C ASP A 116 -5.62 -12.21 8.57
N ASN A 117 -6.67 -11.66 9.19
CA ASN A 117 -6.65 -11.22 10.58
C ASN A 117 -5.55 -10.17 10.88
N CYS A 118 -5.11 -9.42 9.86
CA CYS A 118 -4.17 -8.32 9.98
C CYS A 118 -4.86 -7.06 10.50
N HIS A 119 -4.09 -6.16 11.11
CA HIS A 119 -4.55 -4.82 11.41
C HIS A 119 -4.45 -3.95 10.16
N LEU A 120 -5.53 -3.27 9.80
CA LEU A 120 -5.53 -2.29 8.73
C LEU A 120 -5.44 -0.89 9.33
N GLY A 121 -4.41 -0.12 8.93
CA GLY A 121 -4.32 1.31 9.17
C GLY A 121 -4.47 2.11 7.87
N PHE A 122 -4.82 3.39 7.99
CA PHE A 122 -5.06 4.24 6.82
C PHE A 122 -4.61 5.69 7.06
N LEU A 123 -4.03 6.30 6.03
CA LEU A 123 -3.65 7.69 5.97
C LEU A 123 -4.00 8.22 4.57
N ALA A 124 -4.83 9.26 4.49
CA ALA A 124 -5.03 10.02 3.26
C ALA A 124 -4.39 11.40 3.39
N PHE A 125 -3.73 11.84 2.32
CA PHE A 125 -2.99 13.10 2.33
C PHE A 125 -3.01 13.80 0.96
N SER A 126 -2.74 15.10 1.02
CA SER A 126 -2.64 16.05 -0.09
C SER A 126 -1.45 16.97 0.23
N ASP A 127 -1.65 18.28 0.35
CA ASP A 127 -0.69 19.23 0.94
C ASP A 127 -0.64 19.12 2.47
N LYS A 128 -1.64 18.46 3.07
CA LYS A 128 -1.81 18.18 4.51
C LYS A 128 -2.30 16.74 4.74
N VAL A 129 -2.41 16.35 6.01
CA VAL A 129 -3.10 15.10 6.38
C VAL A 129 -4.61 15.34 6.36
N GLU A 130 -5.33 14.62 5.49
CA GLU A 130 -6.79 14.74 5.33
C GLU A 130 -7.53 13.75 6.24
N ALA A 131 -7.00 12.53 6.37
CA ALA A 131 -7.58 11.52 7.24
C ALA A 131 -6.50 10.58 7.77
N TYR A 132 -6.72 10.10 8.99
CA TYR A 132 -5.91 9.06 9.61
C TYR A 132 -6.81 8.13 10.42
N GLU A 133 -6.61 6.84 10.24
CA GLU A 133 -7.21 5.78 11.04
C GLU A 133 -6.09 4.87 11.58
N PRO A 134 -6.01 4.67 12.91
CA PRO A 134 -5.00 3.80 13.49
C PRO A 134 -5.27 2.33 13.13
N PRO A 135 -4.23 1.48 13.08
CA PRO A 135 -4.40 0.07 12.73
C PRO A 135 -5.40 -0.67 13.63
N ARG A 136 -6.47 -1.22 13.04
CA ARG A 136 -7.48 -2.03 13.75
C ARG A 136 -7.87 -3.26 12.93
N LYS A 137 -8.32 -4.32 13.60
CA LYS A 137 -8.86 -5.54 12.97
C LYS A 137 -10.35 -5.38 12.63
N GLY A 138 -10.81 -6.24 11.71
CA GLY A 138 -12.23 -6.48 11.44
C GLY A 138 -12.76 -5.80 10.18
N GLN A 139 -13.68 -6.50 9.49
CA GLN A 139 -14.28 -6.03 8.24
C GLN A 139 -15.02 -4.70 8.38
N GLY A 140 -15.70 -4.48 9.52
CA GLY A 140 -16.35 -3.19 9.79
C GLY A 140 -15.37 -2.01 9.85
N HIS A 141 -14.11 -2.24 10.22
CA HIS A 141 -13.08 -1.20 10.15
C HIS A 141 -12.66 -0.93 8.70
N VAL A 142 -12.53 -1.97 7.87
CA VAL A 142 -12.25 -1.82 6.44
C VAL A 142 -13.33 -0.99 5.76
N TRP A 143 -14.60 -1.34 5.95
CA TRP A 143 -15.72 -0.57 5.39
C TRP A 143 -15.71 0.90 5.82
N ARG A 144 -15.36 1.20 7.08
CA ARG A 144 -15.19 2.57 7.56
C ARG A 144 -14.06 3.30 6.85
N VAL A 145 -12.91 2.66 6.66
CA VAL A 145 -11.78 3.22 5.92
C VAL A 145 -12.18 3.52 4.47
N ILE A 146 -12.90 2.60 3.82
CA ILE A 146 -13.34 2.76 2.44
C ILE A 146 -14.42 3.85 2.29
N ASP A 147 -15.43 3.90 3.17
CA ASP A 147 -16.42 4.99 3.17
C ASP A 147 -15.74 6.34 3.44
N ARG A 148 -14.77 6.40 4.37
CA ARG A 148 -14.00 7.62 4.62
C ARG A 148 -13.20 8.04 3.39
N LEU A 149 -12.44 7.13 2.78
CA LEU A 149 -11.65 7.41 1.58
C LEU A 149 -12.54 7.88 0.42
N TYR A 150 -13.69 7.23 0.23
CA TYR A 150 -14.63 7.61 -0.81
C TYR A 150 -15.24 9.00 -0.57
N ASN A 151 -15.60 9.34 0.66
CA ASN A 151 -16.25 10.60 0.99
C ASN A 151 -15.29 11.78 1.21
N LEU A 152 -13.97 11.56 1.17
CA LEU A 152 -12.99 12.64 1.29
C LEU A 152 -13.19 13.66 0.18
N GLN A 153 -13.46 14.91 0.57
CA GLN A 153 -13.52 16.00 -0.40
C GLN A 153 -12.11 16.41 -0.80
N GLU A 154 -11.98 16.70 -2.09
CA GLU A 154 -10.72 17.07 -2.71
C GLU A 154 -10.25 18.43 -2.16
N THR A 155 -8.97 18.54 -1.85
CA THR A 155 -8.35 19.84 -1.62
C THR A 155 -7.76 20.36 -2.93
N GLU A 156 -7.85 21.67 -3.16
CA GLU A 156 -7.37 22.31 -4.41
C GLU A 156 -5.83 22.32 -4.57
N ARG A 157 -5.10 21.52 -3.80
CA ARG A 157 -3.66 21.66 -3.58
C ARG A 157 -2.93 20.33 -3.82
N GLY A 158 -1.64 20.45 -4.13
CA GLY A 158 -0.82 19.32 -4.57
C GLY A 158 -0.27 18.45 -3.45
N THR A 159 0.56 17.47 -3.84
CA THR A 159 1.02 16.40 -2.96
C THR A 159 2.25 16.80 -2.13
N ASN A 160 2.19 16.58 -0.80
CA ASN A 160 3.32 16.74 0.12
C ASN A 160 3.69 15.42 0.80
N TRP A 161 4.56 14.66 0.14
CA TRP A 161 5.06 13.38 0.65
C TRP A 161 5.86 13.50 1.95
N ASP A 162 6.67 14.55 2.12
CA ASP A 162 7.49 14.73 3.32
C ASP A 162 6.62 14.82 4.58
N LEU A 163 5.54 15.61 4.50
CA LEU A 163 4.57 15.75 5.58
C LEU A 163 3.88 14.41 5.90
N ALA A 164 3.40 13.71 4.87
CA ALA A 164 2.70 12.43 5.05
C ALA A 164 3.60 11.36 5.66
N ILE A 165 4.84 11.23 5.19
CA ILE A 165 5.79 10.22 5.67
C ILE A 165 6.22 10.53 7.10
N ARG A 166 6.52 11.80 7.44
CA ARG A 166 6.84 12.20 8.82
C ARG A 166 5.69 11.90 9.77
N PHE A 167 4.47 12.25 9.37
CA PHE A 167 3.28 11.97 10.16
C PHE A 167 3.13 10.46 10.38
N LEU A 168 3.24 9.66 9.32
CA LEU A 168 3.15 8.20 9.40
C LEU A 168 4.21 7.62 10.35
N ARG A 169 5.48 8.01 10.20
CA ARG A 169 6.59 7.53 11.07
C ARG A 169 6.38 7.88 12.53
N SER A 170 5.78 9.03 12.84
CA SER A 170 5.49 9.44 14.22
C SER A 170 4.44 8.55 14.90
N ARG A 171 3.55 7.94 14.11
CA ARG A 171 2.44 7.09 14.60
C ARG A 171 2.74 5.60 14.48
N LEU A 172 3.45 5.18 13.45
CA LEU A 172 3.69 3.78 13.11
C LEU A 172 4.96 3.25 13.79
N LYS A 173 4.79 2.76 15.02
CA LYS A 173 5.91 2.28 15.85
C LYS A 173 6.39 0.88 15.47
N ARG A 174 5.48 -0.02 15.06
CA ARG A 174 5.78 -1.41 14.67
C ARG A 174 6.06 -1.54 13.18
N MET A 175 6.78 -2.59 12.79
CA MET A 175 6.96 -2.95 11.38
C MET A 175 5.60 -3.21 10.74
N ALA A 176 5.44 -2.79 9.48
CA ALA A 176 4.19 -2.90 8.75
C ALA A 176 4.48 -3.06 7.26
N ILE A 177 3.51 -3.62 6.54
CA ILE A 177 3.45 -3.58 5.09
C ILE A 177 2.69 -2.30 4.70
N ILE A 178 3.33 -1.40 3.98
CA ILE A 178 2.79 -0.08 3.64
C ILE A 178 2.54 -0.03 2.14
N PHE A 179 1.28 0.10 1.73
CA PHE A 179 0.92 0.35 0.34
C PHE A 179 0.80 1.85 0.09
N LEU A 180 1.65 2.39 -0.77
CA LEU A 180 1.58 3.80 -1.21
C LEU A 180 0.75 3.86 -2.48
N LEU A 181 -0.43 4.45 -2.41
CA LEU A 181 -1.39 4.55 -3.51
C LEU A 181 -1.37 5.99 -4.06
N SER A 182 -0.73 6.21 -5.21
CA SER A 182 -0.59 7.55 -5.82
C SER A 182 -0.20 7.43 -7.29
N ASP A 183 -0.32 8.49 -8.08
CA ASP A 183 0.31 8.60 -9.40
C ASP A 183 1.74 9.20 -9.35
N PHE A 184 2.23 9.51 -8.14
CA PHE A 184 3.53 10.11 -7.85
C PHE A 184 3.81 11.35 -8.70
N ILE A 185 2.75 12.08 -9.08
CA ILE A 185 2.86 13.40 -9.70
C ILE A 185 2.96 14.41 -8.56
N ALA A 186 4.03 15.19 -8.55
CA ALA A 186 4.20 16.27 -7.60
C ALA A 186 4.45 17.57 -8.36
N GLY A 187 4.09 18.69 -7.74
CA GLY A 187 4.35 20.01 -8.30
C GLY A 187 5.85 20.28 -8.47
N PRO A 188 6.24 21.24 -9.33
CA PRO A 188 7.64 21.56 -9.61
C PRO A 188 8.45 21.99 -8.37
N GLU A 189 7.79 22.51 -7.34
CA GLU A 189 8.41 22.92 -6.08
C GLU A 189 8.50 21.79 -5.04
N ALA A 190 7.87 20.64 -5.30
CA ALA A 190 7.91 19.51 -4.40
C ALA A 190 9.29 18.83 -4.44
N LYS A 191 9.83 18.53 -3.26
CA LYS A 191 11.08 17.77 -3.13
C LYS A 191 10.91 16.40 -3.77
N ARG A 192 11.94 15.94 -4.48
CA ARG A 192 11.93 14.60 -5.06
C ARG A 192 11.88 13.57 -3.94
N LEU A 193 11.08 12.52 -4.13
CA LEU A 193 10.86 11.50 -3.11
C LEU A 193 12.17 10.84 -2.64
N GLY A 194 13.13 10.64 -3.54
CA GLY A 194 14.46 10.09 -3.23
C GLY A 194 15.40 11.00 -2.44
N GLU A 195 15.08 12.29 -2.33
CA GLU A 195 15.84 13.25 -1.52
C GLU A 195 15.32 13.32 -0.09
N LEU A 196 14.15 12.74 0.18
CA LEU A 196 13.55 12.77 1.51
C LEU A 196 14.22 11.74 2.43
N PRO A 197 14.91 12.17 3.50
CA PRO A 197 15.56 11.24 4.43
C PRO A 197 14.53 10.35 5.15
N GLU A 198 13.36 10.93 5.42
CA GLU A 198 12.22 10.28 6.05
C GLU A 198 11.68 9.11 5.20
N PHE A 199 11.70 9.25 3.87
CA PHE A 199 11.28 8.20 2.96
C PHE A 199 12.25 7.01 2.98
N LYS A 200 13.56 7.29 2.96
CA LYS A 200 14.59 6.24 3.10
C LYS A 200 14.48 5.53 4.44
N ALA A 201 14.23 6.27 5.51
CA ALA A 201 14.04 5.71 6.84
C ALA A 201 12.77 4.86 6.94
N LEU A 202 11.70 5.23 6.24
CA LEU A 202 10.48 4.43 6.13
C LEU A 202 10.77 3.09 5.43
N ALA A 203 11.41 3.12 4.26
CA ALA A 203 11.73 1.93 3.47
C ALA A 203 12.69 0.96 4.19
N ARG A 204 13.58 1.47 5.06
CA ARG A 204 14.48 0.61 5.86
C ARG A 204 13.77 -0.15 6.98
N LYS A 205 12.67 0.39 7.51
CA LYS A 205 11.98 -0.16 8.69
C LYS A 205 10.73 -0.94 8.32
N HIS A 206 10.06 -0.54 7.26
CA HIS A 206 8.78 -1.08 6.82
C HIS A 206 8.92 -1.70 5.44
N ASP A 207 8.04 -2.64 5.16
CA ASP A 207 7.94 -3.21 3.84
C ASP A 207 7.03 -2.30 2.99
N VAL A 208 7.61 -1.51 2.09
CA VAL A 208 6.89 -0.47 1.36
C VAL A 208 6.65 -0.89 -0.08
N VAL A 209 5.40 -0.79 -0.51
CA VAL A 209 4.92 -1.21 -1.84
C VAL A 209 4.25 -0.01 -2.53
N PRO A 210 4.96 0.69 -3.42
CA PRO A 210 4.37 1.72 -4.27
C PRO A 210 3.45 1.12 -5.33
N ILE A 211 2.20 1.57 -5.38
CA ILE A 211 1.24 1.28 -6.45
C ILE A 211 0.95 2.58 -7.18
N VAL A 212 1.46 2.66 -8.41
CA VAL A 212 1.42 3.84 -9.28
C VAL A 212 0.22 3.75 -10.20
N PHE A 213 -0.73 4.69 -10.10
CA PHE A 213 -1.90 4.73 -10.99
C PHE A 213 -1.61 5.56 -12.24
N GLU A 214 -1.79 4.96 -13.41
CA GLU A 214 -1.58 5.57 -14.72
C GLU A 214 -2.89 5.60 -15.49
N ASP A 215 -3.11 6.69 -16.24
CA ASP A 215 -4.18 6.77 -17.23
C ASP A 215 -3.62 6.64 -18.66
N GLN A 216 -4.43 6.17 -19.59
CA GLN A 216 -4.02 5.93 -20.96
C GLN A 216 -3.53 7.20 -21.67
N LEU A 217 -4.19 8.35 -21.47
CA LEU A 217 -3.74 9.62 -22.07
C LEU A 217 -2.54 10.25 -21.38
N GLU A 218 -2.22 9.83 -20.16
CA GLU A 218 -0.98 10.21 -19.51
C GLU A 218 0.21 9.38 -20.02
N THR A 219 -0.07 8.20 -20.57
CA THR A 219 0.94 7.28 -21.06
C THR A 219 1.19 7.48 -22.56
N ASN A 220 0.11 7.57 -23.35
CA ASN A 220 0.16 7.64 -24.81
C ASN A 220 -0.77 8.73 -25.32
N LEU A 221 -0.24 9.59 -26.20
CA LEU A 221 -1.07 10.56 -26.93
C LEU A 221 -1.90 9.84 -28.01
N PRO A 222 -3.13 10.32 -28.29
CA PRO A 222 -3.98 9.72 -29.31
C PRO A 222 -3.35 9.83 -30.70
N THR A 223 -3.62 8.85 -31.55
CA THR A 223 -3.20 8.87 -32.95
C THR A 223 -4.04 9.88 -33.74
N GLY A 224 -3.42 10.49 -34.76
CA GLY A 224 -4.11 11.42 -35.66
C GLY A 224 -3.35 12.73 -35.85
N HIS A 225 -4.08 13.74 -36.31
CA HIS A 225 -3.59 15.09 -36.57
C HIS A 225 -4.42 16.08 -35.76
N GLY A 226 -3.80 17.15 -35.28
CA GLY A 226 -4.47 18.19 -34.50
C GLY A 226 -3.66 18.65 -33.30
N LEU A 227 -4.32 19.42 -32.45
CA LEU A 227 -3.77 19.97 -31.21
C LEU A 227 -4.56 19.42 -30.03
N LEU A 228 -3.86 18.89 -29.04
CA LEU A 228 -4.41 18.47 -27.76
C LEU A 228 -4.08 19.54 -26.71
N ARG A 229 -5.10 20.13 -26.10
CA ARG A 229 -4.92 21.06 -24.98
C ARG A 229 -5.00 20.28 -23.68
N LEU A 230 -3.89 20.21 -22.97
CA LEU A 230 -3.78 19.64 -21.63
C LEU A 230 -3.76 20.76 -20.61
N ARG A 231 -4.38 20.53 -19.46
CA ARG A 231 -4.29 21.45 -18.31
C ARG A 231 -3.75 20.70 -17.12
N SER A 232 -2.68 21.18 -16.54
CA SER A 232 -2.05 20.56 -15.37
C SER A 232 -3.04 20.53 -14.20
N ALA A 233 -3.18 19.31 -13.66
CA ALA A 233 -3.92 19.05 -12.44
C ALA A 233 -3.20 19.59 -11.19
N GLU A 234 -2.02 20.21 -11.29
CA GLU A 234 -1.39 20.86 -10.13
C GLU A 234 -1.18 22.35 -10.37
N SER A 235 -0.46 22.73 -11.43
CA SER A 235 -0.12 24.13 -11.69
C SER A 235 -1.21 24.95 -12.39
N ARG A 236 -2.30 24.31 -12.85
CA ARG A 236 -3.33 24.89 -13.74
C ARG A 236 -2.80 25.42 -15.08
N GLN A 237 -1.50 25.27 -15.34
CA GLN A 237 -0.87 25.64 -16.61
C GLN A 237 -1.47 24.81 -17.74
N GLU A 238 -1.60 25.44 -18.89
CA GLU A 238 -2.08 24.79 -20.09
C GLU A 238 -0.92 24.52 -21.04
N LEU A 239 -0.96 23.33 -21.62
CA LEU A 239 0.01 22.87 -22.60
C LEU A 239 -0.76 22.47 -23.85
N VAL A 240 -0.39 23.04 -24.99
CA VAL A 240 -0.94 22.63 -26.28
C VAL A 240 0.09 21.74 -26.96
N LEU A 241 -0.26 20.48 -27.17
CA LEU A 241 0.59 19.50 -27.82
C LEU A 241 0.07 19.22 -29.23
N SER A 242 0.96 19.26 -30.22
CA SER A 242 0.67 18.70 -31.54
C SER A 242 0.60 17.17 -31.46
N LEU A 243 -0.38 16.57 -32.14
CA LEU A 243 -0.48 15.11 -32.29
C LEU A 243 0.40 14.55 -33.43
N SER A 244 1.36 15.35 -33.92
CA SER A 244 2.35 14.89 -34.90
C SER A 244 3.14 13.68 -34.39
N TYR A 245 3.59 12.83 -35.30
CA TYR A 245 4.37 11.64 -34.96
C TYR A 245 5.62 11.98 -34.12
N GLY A 246 6.35 13.04 -34.50
CA GLY A 246 7.53 13.48 -33.76
C GLY A 246 7.23 13.92 -32.33
N GLN A 247 6.13 14.65 -32.12
CA GLN A 247 5.71 15.08 -30.78
C GLN A 247 5.21 13.90 -29.93
N ARG A 248 4.50 12.93 -30.52
CA ARG A 248 4.09 11.68 -29.85
C ARG A 248 5.30 10.88 -29.35
N ARG A 249 6.29 10.66 -30.21
CA ARG A 249 7.54 9.97 -29.83
C ARG A 249 8.29 10.68 -28.72
N ARG A 250 8.34 12.02 -28.73
CA ARG A 250 8.93 12.81 -27.64
C ARG A 250 8.16 12.66 -26.33
N PHE A 251 6.84 12.71 -26.39
CA PHE A 251 5.98 12.53 -25.22
C PHE A 251 6.17 11.13 -24.61
N GLU A 252 6.07 10.08 -25.42
CA GLU A 252 6.30 8.69 -25.00
C GLU A 252 7.69 8.51 -24.36
N ALA A 253 8.74 9.13 -24.93
CA ALA A 253 10.08 9.08 -24.37
C ALA A 253 10.19 9.76 -23.00
N VAL A 254 9.51 10.89 -22.79
CA VAL A 254 9.46 11.58 -21.49
C VAL A 254 8.75 10.73 -20.44
N ILE A 255 7.61 10.12 -20.80
CA ILE A 255 6.87 9.24 -19.89
C ILE A 255 7.68 7.99 -19.55
N ALA A 256 8.28 7.34 -20.56
CA ALA A 256 9.12 6.16 -20.36
C ALA A 256 10.32 6.46 -19.45
N ARG A 257 10.95 7.62 -19.64
CA ARG A 257 12.04 8.09 -18.77
C ARG A 257 11.57 8.28 -17.33
N ARG A 258 10.45 8.98 -17.10
CA ARG A 258 9.89 9.18 -15.75
C ARG A 258 9.57 7.84 -15.08
N LYS A 259 8.99 6.90 -15.82
CA LYS A 259 8.66 5.56 -15.34
C LYS A 259 9.91 4.77 -14.93
N ALA A 260 10.98 4.86 -15.72
CA ALA A 260 12.27 4.28 -15.39
C ALA A 260 12.88 4.92 -14.14
N GLU A 261 12.89 6.26 -14.04
CA GLU A 261 13.40 6.98 -12.88
C GLU A 261 12.66 6.59 -11.57
N LEU A 262 11.33 6.43 -11.61
CA LEU A 262 10.56 5.94 -10.47
C LEU A 262 10.92 4.49 -10.11
N ARG A 263 11.01 3.61 -11.10
CA ARG A 263 11.38 2.20 -10.89
C ARG A 263 12.76 2.08 -10.27
N ASP A 264 13.74 2.78 -10.81
CA ASP A 264 15.13 2.78 -10.32
C ASP A 264 15.21 3.35 -8.91
N LEU A 265 14.47 4.42 -8.63
CA LEU A 265 14.36 4.97 -7.28
C LEU A 265 13.82 3.94 -6.29
N PHE A 266 12.69 3.31 -6.59
CA PHE A 266 12.08 2.34 -5.69
C PHE A 266 12.97 1.11 -5.51
N PHE A 267 13.56 0.61 -6.60
CA PHE A 267 14.51 -0.50 -6.55
C PHE A 267 15.74 -0.19 -5.70
N SER A 268 16.32 1.01 -5.82
CA SER A 268 17.47 1.44 -5.01
C SER A 268 17.19 1.47 -3.50
N LEU A 269 15.91 1.54 -3.12
CA LEU A 269 15.44 1.54 -1.74
C LEU A 269 14.89 0.17 -1.31
N GLY A 270 15.02 -0.87 -2.13
CA GLY A 270 14.54 -2.22 -1.84
C GLY A 270 13.02 -2.38 -1.93
N MET A 271 12.33 -1.45 -2.59
CA MET A 271 10.87 -1.49 -2.76
C MET A 271 10.50 -2.09 -4.11
N GLU A 272 9.54 -3.00 -4.10
CA GLU A 272 8.89 -3.48 -5.31
C GLU A 272 7.70 -2.57 -5.64
N CYS A 273 7.71 -1.95 -6.82
CA CYS A 273 6.64 -1.08 -7.28
C CYS A 273 5.75 -1.76 -8.33
N MET A 274 4.48 -1.36 -8.38
CA MET A 274 3.51 -1.76 -9.37
C MET A 274 3.00 -0.54 -10.14
N PHE A 275 2.78 -0.70 -11.44
CA PHE A 275 2.09 0.31 -12.27
C PHE A 275 0.76 -0.28 -12.70
N LEU A 276 -0.34 0.45 -12.48
CA LEU A 276 -1.70 0.02 -12.80
C LEU A 276 -2.36 1.02 -13.74
N GLN A 277 -2.86 0.52 -14.86
CA GLN A 277 -3.69 1.31 -15.77
C GLN A 277 -5.13 1.36 -15.23
N VAL A 278 -5.70 2.55 -15.12
CA VAL A 278 -7.05 2.75 -14.56
C VAL A 278 -8.14 2.08 -15.40
N GLY A 279 -7.91 1.87 -16.69
CA GLY A 279 -8.84 1.18 -17.59
C GLY A 279 -8.75 -0.35 -17.57
N GLU A 280 -7.70 -0.94 -17.01
CA GLU A 280 -7.41 -2.38 -17.15
C GLU A 280 -7.65 -3.16 -15.86
N PRO A 281 -8.12 -4.42 -15.90
CA PRO A 281 -8.31 -5.24 -14.71
C PRO A 281 -7.06 -5.25 -13.80
N PHE A 282 -7.23 -4.87 -12.53
CA PHE A 282 -6.11 -4.70 -11.60
C PHE A 282 -5.89 -5.91 -10.68
N MET A 283 -6.82 -6.87 -10.67
CA MET A 283 -6.74 -8.04 -9.79
C MET A 283 -5.55 -8.94 -10.16
N ASP A 284 -5.35 -9.24 -11.45
CA ASP A 284 -4.32 -10.18 -11.86
C ASP A 284 -2.90 -9.63 -11.59
N PRO A 285 -2.58 -8.35 -11.90
CA PRO A 285 -1.31 -7.74 -11.47
C PRO A 285 -1.10 -7.77 -9.95
N LEU A 286 -2.15 -7.51 -9.15
CA LEU A 286 -2.08 -7.61 -7.68
C LEU A 286 -1.73 -9.03 -7.24
N MET A 287 -2.35 -10.05 -7.84
CA MET A 287 -2.05 -11.44 -7.55
C MET A 287 -0.59 -11.78 -7.89
N GLU A 288 -0.12 -11.41 -9.07
CA GLU A 288 1.28 -11.65 -9.48
C GLU A 288 2.29 -11.01 -8.52
N LEU A 289 2.02 -9.80 -8.03
CA LEU A 289 2.85 -9.15 -7.03
C LEU A 289 2.93 -9.97 -5.75
N PHE A 290 1.78 -10.42 -5.22
CA PHE A 290 1.76 -11.26 -4.01
C PHE A 290 2.44 -12.62 -4.24
N GLU A 291 2.33 -13.19 -5.44
CA GLU A 291 3.03 -14.44 -5.80
C GLU A 291 4.54 -14.27 -5.95
N ARG A 292 5.03 -13.16 -6.50
CA ARG A 292 6.49 -12.92 -6.57
C ARG A 292 7.10 -12.78 -5.20
N ARG A 293 6.40 -12.06 -4.31
CA ARG A 293 6.78 -11.88 -2.90
C ARG A 293 6.71 -13.18 -2.10
N LYS A 294 6.19 -14.27 -2.68
CA LYS A 294 6.20 -15.63 -2.10
C LYS A 294 7.47 -16.41 -2.29
N LYS A 295 8.20 -16.10 -3.34
CA LYS A 295 9.37 -16.87 -3.76
C LYS A 295 10.67 -16.30 -3.18
N VAL A 296 10.58 -15.15 -2.49
CA VAL A 296 11.67 -14.47 -1.79
C VAL A 296 11.57 -14.78 -0.31
#